data_AF-A0A1V8SR31-F1
#
_entry.id   AF-A0A1V8SR31-F1
#
_cell.length_a   1.000
_cell.length_b   1.000
_cell.length_c   1.000
_cell.angle_alpha   90.00
_cell.angle_beta   90.00
_cell.angle_gamma   90.00
#
_symmetry.space_group_name_H-M   'P 1'
#
loop_
_entity.id
_entity.type
_entity.pdbx_description
1 polymer ?
#
loop_
_entity_poly.entity_id
_entity_poly.type
_entity_poly.pdbx_seq_one_letter_code
_entity_poly.pdbx_strand_id
1 'polypeptide(L)'
;MDERSLRRNRADRSALRDYYNLKAGDGDVPPTPTLDVQTESELDTAGFDADEYVRGILAKESLEGVLRVEAALIGEVRTLDGEKKALVYDNYSKLIAATDTIRKMRMNMDPLTPMTGSLEEDVGKIAESAKVLSEHLRKQHGVSGSGAGNAGQRRKQQETVKWVLHAPARLQQLVRDGRRDDAVQQWTVISGLLDRWGHVEGSAKVRADCLAVLEKQ
;
A
#
# COMPACT_ATOMS: atom_id res chain seq x y z
N MET A 1 51.16 1.26 29.01
CA MET A 1 49.71 1.41 28.81
C MET A 1 49.49 1.68 27.32
N ASP A 2 48.70 0.84 26.64
CA ASP A 2 48.56 0.79 25.19
C ASP A 2 47.87 2.02 24.56
N GLU A 3 48.54 2.70 23.61
CA GLU A 3 48.00 3.79 22.77
C GLU A 3 46.67 3.43 22.08
N ARG A 4 46.41 2.14 21.84
CA ARG A 4 45.17 1.66 21.23
C ARG A 4 43.94 1.87 22.12
N SER A 5 44.08 1.83 23.45
CA SER A 5 42.97 2.05 24.38
C SER A 5 42.57 3.53 24.45
N LEU A 6 43.53 4.45 24.34
CA LEU A 6 43.29 5.90 24.37
C LEU A 6 42.53 6.40 23.14
N ARG A 7 42.83 5.85 21.95
CA ARG A 7 42.08 6.16 20.72
C ARG A 7 40.63 5.65 20.78
N ARG A 8 40.39 4.54 21.48
CA ARG A 8 39.06 3.98 21.68
C ARG A 8 38.18 4.88 22.53
N ASN A 9 38.71 5.42 23.62
CA ASN A 9 37.96 6.33 24.50
C ASN A 9 37.48 7.61 23.80
N ARG A 10 38.23 8.16 22.83
CA ARG A 10 37.78 9.34 22.07
C ARG A 10 36.69 9.00 21.06
N ALA A 11 36.83 7.86 20.36
CA ALA A 11 35.81 7.38 19.43
C ALA A 11 34.51 7.05 20.18
N ASP A 12 34.61 6.44 21.35
CA ASP A 12 33.47 6.12 22.21
C ASP A 12 32.80 7.40 22.72
N ARG A 13 33.57 8.41 23.14
CA ARG A 13 33.01 9.71 23.58
C ARG A 13 32.32 10.47 22.43
N SER A 14 32.88 10.45 21.22
CA SER A 14 32.22 11.01 20.03
C SER A 14 30.94 10.26 19.69
N ALA A 15 30.98 8.93 19.72
CA ALA A 15 29.83 8.07 19.43
C ALA A 15 28.69 8.28 20.43
N LEU A 16 28.99 8.46 21.72
CA LEU A 16 27.98 8.79 22.72
C LEU A 16 27.36 10.18 22.45
N ARG A 17 28.15 11.19 22.06
CA ARG A 17 27.62 12.53 21.74
C ARG A 17 26.68 12.51 20.54
N ASP A 18 27.03 11.74 19.51
CA ASP A 18 26.20 11.57 18.33
C ASP A 18 24.92 10.77 18.65
N TYR A 19 25.00 9.74 19.51
CA TYR A 19 23.84 8.96 19.95
C TYR A 19 22.82 9.79 20.77
N TYR A 20 23.30 10.72 21.60
CA TYR A 20 22.44 11.61 22.39
C TYR A 20 22.15 12.95 21.69
N ASN A 21 22.53 13.11 20.42
CA ASN A 21 22.29 14.32 19.60
C ASN A 21 22.70 15.63 20.29
N LEU A 22 23.78 15.62 21.07
CA LEU A 22 24.28 16.77 21.84
C LEU A 22 25.03 17.81 20.99
N LYS A 23 24.94 17.71 19.65
CA LYS A 23 25.49 18.70 18.72
C LYS A 23 24.46 19.80 18.53
N ALA A 24 24.88 21.03 18.81
CA ALA A 24 24.06 22.23 18.81
C ALA A 24 23.10 22.33 17.61
N GLY A 25 21.80 22.49 17.94
CA GLY A 25 20.78 23.14 17.10
C GLY A 25 20.08 22.24 16.08
N ASP A 26 18.97 21.63 16.48
CA ASP A 26 17.62 21.93 15.95
C ASP A 26 16.59 21.00 16.64
N GLY A 27 15.58 21.55 17.31
CA GLY A 27 14.50 20.77 17.93
C GLY A 27 14.04 21.28 19.29
N ASP A 28 12.79 21.74 19.32
CA ASP A 28 11.96 22.17 20.46
C ASP A 28 11.97 21.18 21.65
N VAL A 29 12.91 21.36 22.58
CA VAL A 29 12.98 20.65 23.87
C VAL A 29 13.35 21.66 24.96
N PRO A 30 12.76 21.63 26.17
CA PRO A 30 13.03 22.61 27.22
C PRO A 30 14.54 22.64 27.54
N PRO A 31 15.07 23.80 27.99
CA PRO A 31 16.51 24.00 28.11
C PRO A 31 17.08 23.01 29.12
N THR A 32 17.66 21.94 28.60
CA THR A 32 18.61 21.11 29.33
C THR A 32 19.86 21.97 29.46
N PRO A 33 20.48 22.05 30.65
CA PRO A 33 21.68 22.87 30.82
C PRO A 33 22.71 22.35 29.82
N THR A 34 23.02 23.20 28.84
CA THR A 34 24.09 22.99 27.89
C THR A 34 25.35 22.81 28.71
N LEU A 35 25.84 21.58 28.81
CA LEU A 35 27.22 21.33 29.18
C LEU A 35 28.03 22.02 28.10
N ASP A 36 28.51 23.22 28.45
CA ASP A 36 29.33 24.06 27.62
C ASP A 36 30.40 23.21 26.94
N VAL A 37 30.81 23.62 25.75
CA VAL A 37 32.00 23.13 25.09
C VAL A 37 33.17 23.34 26.06
N GLN A 38 33.42 22.36 26.92
CA GLN A 38 34.60 22.27 27.74
C GLN A 38 35.73 22.12 26.73
N THR A 39 36.47 23.21 26.52
CA THR A 39 37.90 23.14 26.19
C THR A 39 38.44 21.90 26.89
N GLU A 40 38.88 20.91 26.12
CA GLU A 40 39.42 19.66 26.68
C GLU A 40 40.44 20.06 27.76
N SER A 41 40.15 19.71 29.01
CA SER A 41 40.99 20.10 30.13
C SER A 41 42.39 19.52 29.89
N GLU A 42 43.45 20.17 30.38
CA GLU A 42 44.81 19.58 30.31
C GLU A 42 44.84 18.18 30.95
N LEU A 43 43.92 17.95 31.92
CA LEU A 43 43.64 16.68 32.60
C LEU A 43 43.05 15.60 31.68
N ASP A 44 42.37 15.98 30.60
CA ASP A 44 41.70 15.07 29.65
C ASP A 44 42.60 14.65 28.49
N THR A 45 43.85 15.11 28.47
CA THR A 45 44.80 14.80 27.40
C THR A 45 45.29 13.35 27.48
N ALA A 46 45.50 12.72 26.32
CA ALA A 46 45.81 11.28 26.27
C ALA A 46 47.20 10.90 26.84
N GLY A 47 48.08 11.88 27.04
CA GLY A 47 49.40 11.71 27.62
C GLY A 47 49.52 12.31 29.03
N PHE A 48 48.38 12.52 29.72
CA PHE A 48 48.37 13.14 31.04
C PHE A 48 49.27 12.38 32.03
N ASP A 49 50.27 13.08 32.55
CA ASP A 49 51.14 12.62 33.63
C ASP A 49 50.77 13.37 34.92
N ALA A 50 50.17 12.65 35.87
CA ALA A 50 49.72 13.22 37.14
C ALA A 50 50.89 13.77 37.98
N ASP A 51 52.05 13.11 37.97
CA ASP A 51 53.20 13.51 38.76
C ASP A 51 53.84 14.78 38.19
N GLU A 52 53.90 14.91 36.86
CA GLU A 52 54.35 16.14 36.20
C GLU A 52 53.39 17.31 36.43
N TYR A 53 52.08 17.05 36.32
CA TYR A 53 51.05 18.06 36.58
C TYR A 53 51.10 18.58 38.03
N VAL A 54 51.17 17.68 39.01
CA VAL A 54 51.27 18.06 40.44
C VAL A 54 52.58 18.79 40.72
N ARG A 55 53.73 18.33 40.18
CA ARG A 55 55.00 19.05 40.30
C ARG A 55 54.92 20.44 39.68
N GLY A 56 54.24 20.58 38.53
CA GLY A 56 54.01 21.86 37.87
C GLY A 56 53.20 22.83 38.71
N ILE A 57 52.14 22.34 39.36
CA ILE A 57 51.32 23.15 40.28
C ILE A 57 52.14 23.57 41.51
N LEU A 58 52.82 22.62 42.17
CA LEU A 58 53.61 22.91 43.37
C LEU A 58 54.78 23.88 43.11
N ALA A 59 55.31 23.91 41.87
CA ALA A 59 56.38 24.82 41.49
C ALA A 59 55.90 26.24 41.12
N LYS A 60 54.64 26.40 40.70
CA LYS A 60 54.09 27.67 40.17
C LYS A 60 53.15 28.37 41.16
N GLU A 61 52.38 27.61 41.92
CA GLU A 61 51.33 28.11 42.80
C GLU A 61 51.81 28.26 44.25
N SER A 62 51.21 29.19 44.98
CA SER A 62 51.36 29.27 46.44
C SER A 62 50.54 28.18 47.13
N LEU A 63 50.80 27.92 48.41
CA LEU A 63 50.01 26.95 49.20
C LEU A 63 48.49 27.22 49.13
N GLU A 64 48.09 28.48 49.15
CA GLU A 64 46.68 28.88 49.01
C GLU A 64 46.13 28.54 47.61
N GLY A 65 46.94 28.75 46.56
CA GLY A 65 46.60 28.35 45.19
C GLY A 65 46.42 26.83 45.07
N VAL A 66 47.33 26.06 45.66
CA VAL A 66 47.26 24.58 45.69
C VAL A 66 45.96 24.11 46.36
N LEU A 67 45.60 24.67 47.52
CA LEU A 67 44.36 24.32 48.22
C LEU A 67 43.11 24.69 47.42
N ARG A 68 43.15 25.80 46.67
CA ARG A 68 42.04 26.20 45.80
C ARG A 68 41.86 25.22 44.63
N VAL A 69 42.97 24.79 44.03
CA VAL A 69 42.95 23.78 42.96
C VAL A 69 42.44 22.44 43.50
N GLU A 70 42.87 22.01 44.69
CA GLU A 70 42.36 20.80 45.35
C GLU A 70 40.85 20.88 45.56
N ALA A 71 40.35 21.99 46.12
CA ALA A 71 38.93 22.18 46.36
C ALA A 71 38.12 22.15 45.06
N ALA A 72 38.64 22.74 43.98
CA ALA A 72 38.02 22.71 42.66
C ALA A 72 37.96 21.28 42.10
N LEU A 73 39.07 20.53 42.14
CA LEU A 73 39.13 19.13 41.69
C LEU A 73 38.18 18.22 42.47
N ILE A 74 38.09 18.39 43.79
CA ILE A 74 37.12 17.63 44.61
C ILE A 74 35.68 17.96 44.18
N GLY A 75 35.40 19.21 43.83
CA GLY A 75 34.12 19.63 43.28
C GLY A 75 33.83 18.93 41.95
N GLU A 76 34.77 18.97 41.02
CA GLU A 76 34.66 18.33 39.70
C GLU A 76 34.44 16.81 39.81
N VAL A 77 35.19 16.13 40.69
CA VAL A 77 35.02 14.69 40.93
C VAL A 77 33.60 14.36 41.39
N ARG A 78 33.02 15.17 42.28
CA ARG A 78 31.64 14.97 42.75
C ARG A 78 30.62 15.22 41.65
N THR A 79 30.84 16.26 40.84
CA THR A 79 29.98 16.56 39.68
C THR A 79 30.01 15.43 38.67
N LEU A 80 31.20 14.94 38.30
CA LEU A 80 31.38 13.82 37.37
C LEU A 80 30.74 12.52 37.88
N ASP A 81 30.81 12.24 39.19
CA ASP A 81 30.11 11.10 39.77
C ASP A 81 28.58 11.26 39.67
N GLY A 82 28.07 12.48 39.88
CA GLY A 82 26.66 12.82 39.67
C GLY A 82 26.21 12.61 38.23
N GLU A 83 26.98 13.11 37.26
CA GLU A 83 26.72 12.95 35.83
C GLU A 83 26.76 11.49 35.40
N LYS A 84 27.75 10.72 35.87
CA LYS A 84 27.83 9.27 35.63
C LYS A 84 26.57 8.56 36.12
N LYS A 85 26.13 8.86 37.34
CA LYS A 85 24.90 8.29 37.89
C LYS A 85 23.69 8.68 37.05
N ALA A 86 23.56 9.94 36.67
CA ALA A 86 22.46 10.42 35.84
C ALA A 86 22.40 9.70 34.48
N LEU A 87 23.55 9.48 33.83
CA LEU A 87 23.64 8.75 32.56
C LEU A 87 23.17 7.30 32.74
N VAL A 88 23.62 6.63 33.80
CA VAL A 88 23.19 5.26 34.13
C VAL A 88 21.67 5.20 34.35
N TYR A 89 21.10 6.15 35.09
CA TYR A 89 19.64 6.21 35.30
C TYR A 89 18.86 6.47 34.01
N ASP A 90 19.34 7.39 33.17
CA ASP A 90 18.72 7.66 31.87
C ASP A 90 18.74 6.41 30.96
N ASN A 91 19.87 5.70 30.91
CA ASN A 91 19.99 4.49 30.12
C ASN A 91 19.05 3.37 30.62
N TYR A 92 19.00 3.13 31.94
CA TYR A 92 18.08 2.15 32.51
C TYR A 92 16.62 2.54 32.29
N SER A 93 16.27 3.81 32.46
CA SER A 93 14.92 4.33 32.20
C SER A 93 14.50 4.08 30.75
N LYS A 94 15.39 4.36 29.79
CA LYS A 94 15.16 4.10 28.36
C LYS A 94 14.99 2.61 28.06
N LEU A 95 15.81 1.74 28.65
CA LEU A 95 15.69 0.28 28.49
C LEU A 95 14.36 -0.25 29.04
N ILE A 96 13.93 0.25 30.19
CA ILE A 96 12.65 -0.11 30.81
C ILE A 96 11.50 0.35 29.90
N ALA A 97 11.51 1.60 29.44
CA ALA A 97 10.50 2.13 28.52
C ALA A 97 10.42 1.34 27.20
N ALA A 98 11.56 0.95 26.63
CA ALA A 98 11.61 0.11 25.44
C ALA A 98 10.97 -1.28 25.71
N THR A 99 11.28 -1.88 26.86
CA THR A 99 10.72 -3.17 27.25
C THR A 99 9.21 -3.09 27.47
N ASP A 100 8.72 -2.02 28.08
CA ASP A 100 7.28 -1.77 28.26
C ASP A 100 6.57 -1.54 26.92
N THR A 101 7.24 -0.87 25.97
CA THR A 101 6.73 -0.70 24.61
C THR A 101 6.60 -2.05 23.90
N ILE A 102 7.61 -2.92 24.00
CA ILE A 102 7.54 -4.29 23.46
C ILE A 102 6.39 -5.07 24.12
N ARG A 103 6.20 -4.95 25.43
CA ARG A 103 5.09 -5.60 26.13
C ARG A 103 3.73 -5.12 25.62
N LYS A 104 3.54 -3.80 25.46
CA LYS A 104 2.32 -3.22 24.87
C LYS A 104 2.10 -3.68 23.44
N MET A 105 3.13 -3.69 22.60
CA MET A 105 3.04 -4.19 21.23
C MET A 105 2.60 -5.65 21.19
N ARG A 106 3.13 -6.50 22.09
CA ARG A 106 2.72 -7.90 22.19
C ARG A 106 1.27 -8.03 22.65
N MET A 107 0.86 -7.31 23.68
CA MET A 107 -0.54 -7.34 24.15
C MET A 107 -1.54 -6.81 23.12
N ASN A 108 -1.12 -5.90 22.23
CA ASN A 108 -1.97 -5.42 21.14
C ASN A 108 -1.99 -6.38 19.93
N MET A 109 -0.94 -7.18 19.72
CA MET A 109 -0.88 -8.19 18.65
C MET A 109 -1.49 -9.54 19.03
N ASP A 110 -1.36 -9.97 20.29
CA ASP A 110 -1.97 -11.19 20.80
C ASP A 110 -3.49 -11.30 20.47
N PRO A 111 -4.32 -10.23 20.60
CA PRO A 111 -5.74 -10.26 20.19
C PRO A 111 -5.99 -10.13 18.69
N LEU A 112 -4.99 -9.80 17.86
CA LEU A 112 -5.13 -9.77 16.40
C LEU A 112 -4.96 -11.16 15.76
N THR A 113 -4.23 -12.06 16.41
CA THR A 113 -4.06 -13.46 15.97
C THR A 113 -5.39 -14.24 15.85
N PRO A 114 -6.33 -14.16 16.81
CA PRO A 114 -7.65 -14.77 16.63
C PRO A 114 -8.51 -14.04 15.59
N MET A 115 -8.33 -12.73 15.39
CA MET A 115 -9.06 -11.95 14.38
C MET A 115 -8.62 -12.30 12.95
N THR A 116 -7.33 -12.59 12.73
CA THR A 116 -6.83 -13.12 11.44
C THR A 116 -7.33 -14.53 11.16
N GLY A 117 -7.44 -15.38 12.19
CA GLY A 117 -8.04 -16.72 12.05
C GLY A 117 -9.52 -16.66 11.70
N SER A 118 -10.28 -15.75 12.33
CA SER A 118 -11.69 -15.51 12.00
C SER A 118 -11.87 -15.03 10.56
N LEU A 119 -10.98 -14.17 10.06
CA LEU A 119 -11.06 -13.66 8.70
C LEU A 119 -10.83 -14.78 7.66
N GLU A 120 -9.89 -15.69 7.91
CA GLU A 120 -9.68 -16.85 7.02
C GLU A 120 -10.90 -17.77 7.00
N GLU A 121 -11.52 -18.02 8.17
CA GLU A 121 -12.76 -18.78 8.28
C GLU A 121 -13.92 -18.10 7.55
N ASP A 122 -14.09 -16.78 7.71
CA ASP A 122 -15.15 -16.02 7.07
C ASP A 122 -14.95 -15.91 5.56
N VAL A 123 -13.72 -15.74 5.08
CA VAL A 123 -13.38 -15.80 3.65
C VAL A 123 -13.66 -17.19 3.08
N GLY A 124 -13.37 -18.26 3.84
CA GLY A 124 -13.73 -19.63 3.49
C GLY A 124 -15.24 -19.82 3.35
N LYS A 125 -16.04 -19.32 4.31
CA LYS A 125 -17.52 -19.35 4.26
C LYS A 125 -18.08 -18.57 3.07
N ILE A 126 -17.50 -17.40 2.76
CA ILE A 126 -17.91 -16.58 1.61
C ILE A 126 -17.58 -17.30 0.30
N ALA A 127 -16.39 -17.90 0.18
CA ALA A 127 -15.99 -18.65 -1.00
C ALA A 127 -16.91 -19.86 -1.23
N GLU A 128 -17.27 -20.58 -0.17
CA GLU A 128 -18.19 -21.72 -0.28
C GLU A 128 -19.61 -21.26 -0.64
N SER A 129 -20.10 -20.19 -0.01
CA SER A 129 -21.38 -19.56 -0.36
C SER A 129 -21.41 -19.10 -1.82
N ALA A 130 -20.31 -18.53 -2.31
CA ALA A 130 -20.17 -18.10 -3.70
C ALA A 130 -20.17 -19.28 -4.68
N LYS A 131 -19.50 -20.40 -4.34
CA LYS A 131 -19.57 -21.64 -5.14
C LYS A 131 -21.00 -22.16 -5.22
N VAL A 132 -21.68 -22.31 -4.08
CA VAL A 132 -23.07 -22.78 -4.02
C VAL A 132 -24.01 -21.87 -4.84
N LEU A 133 -23.85 -20.55 -4.72
CA LEU A 133 -24.63 -19.59 -5.50
C LEU A 133 -24.33 -19.70 -6.99
N SER A 134 -23.06 -19.85 -7.38
CA SER A 134 -22.66 -20.03 -8.78
C SER A 134 -23.20 -21.32 -9.37
N GLU A 135 -23.24 -22.42 -8.61
CA GLU A 135 -23.83 -23.68 -9.02
C GLU A 135 -25.35 -23.59 -9.16
N HIS A 136 -26.02 -22.91 -8.21
CA HIS A 136 -27.46 -22.64 -8.30
C HIS A 136 -27.78 -21.78 -9.53
N LEU A 137 -27.03 -20.71 -9.79
CA LEU A 137 -27.18 -19.90 -10.99
C LEU A 137 -26.93 -20.70 -12.27
N ARG A 138 -25.94 -21.60 -12.27
CA ARG A 138 -25.65 -22.50 -13.40
C ARG A 138 -26.79 -23.48 -13.66
N LYS A 139 -27.39 -24.05 -12.60
CA LYS A 139 -28.56 -24.93 -12.66
C LYS A 139 -29.81 -24.18 -13.11
N GLN A 140 -30.07 -23.00 -12.54
CA GLN A 140 -31.27 -22.19 -12.82
C GLN A 140 -31.25 -21.54 -14.20
N HIS A 141 -30.08 -21.08 -14.67
CA HIS A 141 -29.93 -20.51 -16.02
C HIS A 141 -29.64 -21.56 -17.09
N GLY A 142 -29.67 -22.86 -16.77
CA GLY A 142 -29.45 -23.92 -17.75
C GLY A 142 -28.11 -23.81 -18.48
N VAL A 143 -27.08 -23.27 -17.84
CA VAL A 143 -25.73 -23.18 -18.40
C VAL A 143 -25.02 -24.53 -18.17
N SER A 144 -25.63 -25.58 -18.73
CA SER A 144 -24.84 -26.67 -19.29
C SER A 144 -24.06 -26.11 -20.47
N GLY A 145 -22.78 -26.41 -20.51
CA GLY A 145 -21.78 -25.70 -21.31
C GLY A 145 -22.15 -25.50 -22.79
N SER A 146 -21.61 -24.42 -23.37
CA SER A 146 -21.43 -24.22 -24.82
C SER A 146 -22.69 -24.07 -25.71
N GLY A 147 -23.89 -24.50 -25.27
CA GLY A 147 -25.09 -24.55 -26.13
C GLY A 147 -26.03 -23.34 -26.11
N ALA A 148 -26.11 -22.61 -25.00
CA ALA A 148 -27.16 -21.59 -24.78
C ALA A 148 -26.99 -20.32 -25.64
N GLY A 149 -25.75 -19.88 -25.89
CA GLY A 149 -25.46 -18.75 -26.79
C GLY A 149 -25.90 -19.04 -28.22
N ASN A 150 -25.68 -20.27 -28.69
CA ASN A 150 -26.13 -20.74 -30.00
C ASN A 150 -27.65 -20.87 -30.10
N ALA A 151 -28.34 -21.30 -29.04
CA ALA A 151 -29.81 -21.41 -29.04
C ALA A 151 -30.49 -20.03 -29.15
N GLY A 152 -30.02 -19.05 -28.37
CA GLY A 152 -30.52 -17.67 -28.45
C GLY A 152 -30.24 -17.01 -29.79
N GLN A 153 -29.05 -17.23 -30.35
CA GLN A 153 -28.69 -16.72 -31.67
C GLN A 153 -29.48 -17.39 -32.80
N ARG A 154 -29.69 -18.71 -32.74
CA ARG A 154 -30.54 -19.44 -33.69
C ARG A 154 -31.99 -18.97 -33.65
N ARG A 155 -32.54 -18.68 -32.47
CA ARG A 155 -33.91 -18.16 -32.34
C ARG A 155 -34.06 -16.80 -33.04
N LYS A 156 -33.11 -15.88 -32.80
CA LYS A 156 -33.09 -14.57 -33.48
C LYS A 156 -32.97 -14.70 -35.00
N GLN A 157 -32.09 -15.59 -35.47
CA GLN A 157 -31.94 -15.88 -36.91
C GLN A 157 -33.23 -16.45 -37.51
N GLN A 158 -33.89 -17.40 -36.84
CA GLN A 158 -35.18 -17.96 -37.28
C GLN A 158 -36.28 -16.89 -37.36
N GLU A 159 -36.34 -15.97 -36.40
CA GLU A 159 -37.29 -14.86 -36.43
C GLU A 159 -37.04 -13.92 -37.62
N THR A 160 -35.78 -13.61 -37.94
CA THR A 160 -35.45 -12.80 -39.12
C THR A 160 -35.81 -13.50 -40.44
N VAL A 161 -35.57 -14.80 -40.55
CA VAL A 161 -35.95 -15.59 -41.74
C VAL A 161 -37.46 -15.64 -41.89
N LYS A 162 -38.20 -15.91 -40.80
CA LYS A 162 -39.66 -15.92 -40.79
C LYS A 162 -40.22 -14.56 -41.23
N TRP A 163 -39.64 -13.46 -40.77
CA TRP A 163 -40.05 -12.11 -41.16
C TRP A 163 -39.87 -11.84 -42.65
N VAL A 164 -38.76 -12.28 -43.26
CA VAL A 164 -38.51 -12.14 -44.70
C VAL A 164 -39.45 -13.03 -45.52
N LEU A 165 -39.75 -14.26 -45.07
CA LEU A 165 -40.70 -15.14 -45.76
C LEU A 165 -42.13 -14.60 -45.79
N HIS A 166 -42.53 -13.83 -44.78
CA HIS A 166 -43.84 -13.17 -44.74
C HIS A 166 -43.88 -11.82 -45.49
N ALA A 167 -42.75 -11.37 -46.06
CA ALA A 167 -42.66 -10.13 -46.83
C ALA A 167 -43.67 -10.00 -47.99
N PRO A 168 -43.86 -10.98 -48.89
CA PRO A 168 -44.75 -10.83 -50.05
C PRO A 168 -46.20 -10.60 -49.63
N ALA A 169 -46.68 -11.32 -48.60
CA ALA A 169 -48.03 -11.12 -48.06
C ALA A 169 -48.20 -9.72 -47.45
N ARG A 170 -47.17 -9.22 -46.76
CA ARG A 170 -47.19 -7.88 -46.15
C ARG A 170 -47.14 -6.76 -47.18
N LEU A 171 -46.32 -6.91 -48.22
CA LEU A 171 -46.28 -5.95 -49.34
C LEU A 171 -47.62 -5.95 -50.09
N GLN A 172 -48.26 -7.11 -50.24
CA GLN A 172 -49.56 -7.22 -50.91
C GLN A 172 -50.68 -6.55 -50.12
N GLN A 173 -50.64 -6.59 -48.78
CA GLN A 173 -51.54 -5.83 -47.92
C GLN A 173 -51.31 -4.32 -48.03
N LEU A 174 -50.05 -3.86 -47.97
CA LEU A 174 -49.73 -2.42 -48.07
C LEU A 174 -50.12 -1.82 -49.43
N VAL A 175 -49.99 -2.59 -50.51
CA VAL A 175 -50.44 -2.17 -51.85
C VAL A 175 -51.97 -2.11 -51.94
N ARG A 176 -52.70 -3.04 -51.30
CA ARG A 176 -54.17 -3.00 -51.20
C ARG A 176 -54.67 -1.81 -50.39
N ASP A 177 -53.96 -1.45 -49.33
CA ASP A 177 -54.29 -0.33 -48.44
C ASP A 177 -53.89 1.04 -49.05
N GLY A 178 -53.39 1.07 -50.30
CA GLY A 178 -53.00 2.29 -51.01
C GLY A 178 -51.68 2.92 -50.54
N ARG A 179 -50.98 2.30 -49.58
CA ARG A 179 -49.73 2.79 -48.98
C ARG A 179 -48.51 2.27 -49.73
N ARG A 180 -48.39 2.68 -50.99
CA ARG A 180 -47.34 2.23 -51.91
C ARG A 180 -45.94 2.68 -51.49
N ASP A 181 -45.81 3.90 -50.96
CA ASP A 181 -44.52 4.44 -50.53
C ASP A 181 -43.90 3.59 -49.39
N ASP A 182 -44.72 3.15 -48.44
CA ASP A 182 -44.30 2.27 -47.35
C ASP A 182 -43.93 0.87 -47.85
N ALA A 183 -44.62 0.37 -48.88
CA ALA A 183 -44.28 -0.90 -49.51
C ALA A 183 -42.90 -0.85 -50.20
N VAL A 184 -42.59 0.25 -50.88
CA VAL A 184 -41.27 0.47 -51.50
C VAL A 184 -40.18 0.57 -50.44
N GLN A 185 -40.41 1.28 -49.32
CA GLN A 185 -39.45 1.34 -48.22
C GLN A 185 -39.22 -0.01 -47.53
N GLN A 186 -40.26 -0.82 -47.35
CA GLN A 186 -40.06 -2.18 -46.82
C GLN A 186 -39.31 -3.07 -47.82
N TRP A 187 -39.57 -2.90 -49.11
CA TRP A 187 -38.86 -3.62 -50.17
C TRP A 187 -37.37 -3.29 -50.23
N THR A 188 -36.95 -2.03 -50.04
CA THR A 188 -35.51 -1.68 -50.03
C THR A 188 -34.76 -2.36 -48.88
N VAL A 189 -35.40 -2.47 -47.70
CA VAL A 189 -34.81 -3.18 -46.54
C VAL A 189 -34.72 -4.69 -46.79
N ILE A 190 -35.78 -5.29 -47.34
CA ILE A 190 -35.84 -6.73 -47.61
C ILE A 190 -34.91 -7.12 -48.77
N SER A 191 -34.86 -6.34 -49.85
CA SER A 191 -33.96 -6.59 -50.98
C SER A 191 -32.49 -6.53 -50.54
N GLY A 192 -32.09 -5.57 -49.70
CA GLY A 192 -30.74 -5.54 -49.13
C GLY A 192 -30.42 -6.72 -48.20
N LEU A 193 -31.42 -7.30 -47.52
CA LEU A 193 -31.26 -8.55 -46.76
C LEU A 193 -31.14 -9.77 -47.69
N LEU A 194 -31.94 -9.82 -48.75
CA LEU A 194 -31.94 -10.90 -49.73
C LEU A 194 -30.67 -10.89 -50.60
N ASP A 195 -30.08 -9.72 -50.87
CA ASP A 195 -28.77 -9.62 -51.55
C ASP A 195 -27.67 -10.25 -50.70
N ARG A 196 -27.69 -10.02 -49.38
CA ARG A 196 -26.79 -10.69 -48.43
C ARG A 196 -27.04 -12.20 -48.32
N TRP A 197 -28.26 -12.66 -48.63
CA TRP A 197 -28.66 -14.07 -48.62
C TRP A 197 -28.66 -14.72 -50.01
N GLY A 198 -28.04 -14.12 -51.03
CA GLY A 198 -28.12 -14.54 -52.43
C GLY A 198 -27.68 -15.98 -52.75
N HIS A 199 -27.06 -16.68 -51.81
CA HIS A 199 -26.66 -18.09 -51.91
C HIS A 199 -27.64 -19.07 -51.24
N VAL A 200 -28.72 -18.58 -50.61
CA VAL A 200 -29.70 -19.41 -49.87
C VAL A 200 -30.87 -19.77 -50.78
N GLU A 201 -31.16 -21.07 -50.92
CA GLU A 201 -32.29 -21.59 -51.67
C GLU A 201 -33.62 -20.98 -51.18
N GLY A 202 -34.43 -20.45 -52.10
CA GLY A 202 -35.71 -19.81 -51.79
C GLY A 202 -35.68 -18.27 -51.69
N SER A 203 -34.51 -17.65 -51.46
CA SER A 203 -34.37 -16.18 -51.45
C SER A 203 -34.74 -15.54 -52.79
N ALA A 204 -34.38 -16.20 -53.91
CA ALA A 204 -34.76 -15.79 -55.27
C ALA A 204 -36.27 -15.90 -55.53
N LYS A 205 -36.94 -16.91 -54.95
CA LYS A 205 -38.39 -17.09 -55.08
C LYS A 205 -39.16 -16.00 -54.34
N VAL A 206 -38.76 -15.68 -53.11
CA VAL A 206 -39.35 -14.58 -52.32
C VAL A 206 -39.14 -13.24 -53.05
N ARG A 207 -37.97 -13.03 -53.66
CA ARG A 207 -37.70 -11.83 -54.47
C ARG A 207 -38.67 -11.73 -55.65
N ALA A 208 -38.87 -12.81 -56.40
CA ALA A 208 -39.81 -12.84 -57.52
C ALA A 208 -41.26 -12.59 -57.08
N ASP A 209 -41.70 -13.20 -55.98
CA ASP A 209 -43.05 -13.03 -55.45
C ASP A 209 -43.30 -11.59 -54.98
N CYS A 210 -42.30 -10.93 -54.36
CA CYS A 210 -42.40 -9.53 -53.96
C CYS A 210 -42.39 -8.56 -55.15
N LEU A 211 -41.59 -8.81 -56.19
CA LEU A 211 -41.58 -8.01 -57.42
C LEU A 211 -42.92 -8.13 -58.16
N ALA A 212 -43.46 -9.35 -58.27
CA ALA A 212 -44.76 -9.58 -58.87
C ALA A 212 -45.88 -8.80 -58.15
N VAL A 213 -45.81 -8.65 -56.83
CA VAL A 213 -46.79 -7.85 -56.06
C VAL A 213 -46.65 -6.34 -56.32
N LEU A 214 -45.44 -5.85 -56.58
CA LEU A 214 -45.19 -4.43 -56.88
C LEU A 214 -45.49 -4.08 -58.35
N GLU A 215 -45.33 -5.03 -59.28
CA GLU A 215 -45.65 -4.87 -60.71
C GLU A 215 -47.12 -5.08 -61.05
N LYS A 216 -47.88 -5.81 -60.21
CA LYS A 216 -49.32 -6.02 -60.40
C LYS A 216 -50.09 -4.73 -60.07
N GLN A 217 -50.17 -3.86 -61.07
CA GLN A 217 -51.10 -2.73 -61.14
C GLN A 217 -52.53 -3.21 -61.41
#